data_AF-A0A395J8B5-F1
#
_entry.id   AF-A0A395J8B5-F1
#
_cell.length_a   1.000
_cell.length_b   1.000
_cell.length_c   1.000
_cell.angle_alpha   90.00
_cell.angle_beta   90.00
_cell.angle_gamma   90.00
#
_symmetry.space_group_name_H-M   'P 1'
#
loop_
_entity.id
_entity.type
_entity.pdbx_description
1 polymer ?
#
loop_
_entity_poly.entity_id
_entity_poly.type
_entity_poly.pdbx_seq_one_letter_code
_entity_poly.pdbx_strand_id
1 'polypeptide(L)'
;MLSSPMPNSDSPSDSDESMAEDEDELATLAPSIGWANVGKSASAHMTLLATSFIQELDVICAQEPWTSTNSRTQNHPGYDCYSPVDSWIYDTPKDRESARPRVMTYIRKGAGLRVQQRRPIHSRDLLWTDVNGIAILNAYRQPTTPEVLDYVTHLTPSPKCLVGGDFNAWHDMFEPGVRSTHRGADLARWSSESNMDFIGTPGEPTHNAGHVLDLTFSNIPFASTIVRKDMHTGSDHETLVTSLPNRGVQTLEQHHYRIPESQLGKFADLVHLGVSGLPDARHLSDAEGIEHFVQLFTSILDSAIRTAGKPDRGRGRAAPWWTQECQDAHREHLAARKTHQTASTPETREFHKIVRKAKKAYWKDIINGVKDDKDLYKVINWHKLGTNLKAPPWWSMGIPSKALWRRPKLCGRRFLTDSAQAMTWRKTPWSPGTALAHCPGQTPSQWRRLKGTR
;
A
#
# COMPACT_ATOMS: atom_id res chain seq x y z
N MET A 1 38.17 -63.97 48.85
CA MET A 1 37.72 -64.02 47.44
C MET A 1 36.74 -62.87 47.26
N LEU A 2 37.21 -61.78 46.66
CA LEU A 2 36.80 -61.29 45.32
C LEU A 2 35.43 -60.58 45.31
N SER A 3 35.49 -59.35 44.80
CA SER A 3 34.43 -58.58 44.10
C SER A 3 33.64 -57.51 44.87
N SER A 4 34.24 -56.31 44.96
CA SER A 4 33.86 -55.03 44.29
C SER A 4 32.46 -54.37 44.49
N PRO A 5 32.36 -53.02 44.30
CA PRO A 5 31.74 -52.12 45.29
C PRO A 5 30.43 -51.42 44.88
N MET A 6 29.88 -50.68 45.87
CA MET A 6 28.69 -49.81 45.92
C MET A 6 28.57 -48.76 44.79
N PRO A 7 27.34 -48.37 44.41
CA PRO A 7 27.07 -47.06 43.84
C PRO A 7 26.46 -46.10 44.89
N ASN A 8 27.13 -44.97 45.13
CA ASN A 8 26.47 -43.76 45.64
C ASN A 8 26.00 -42.96 44.42
N SER A 9 24.70 -42.74 44.30
CA SER A 9 24.10 -41.83 43.32
C SER A 9 23.85 -40.47 43.99
N ASP A 10 24.76 -39.53 43.74
CA ASP A 10 24.54 -38.11 44.01
C ASP A 10 23.68 -37.51 42.89
N SER A 11 22.71 -36.69 43.29
CA SER A 11 21.84 -35.89 42.43
C SER A 11 22.59 -34.74 41.75
N PRO A 12 22.29 -34.40 40.49
CA PRO A 12 22.59 -33.09 39.95
C PRO A 12 21.34 -32.20 39.94
N SER A 13 21.46 -31.12 40.70
CA SER A 13 20.87 -29.78 40.57
C SER A 13 19.89 -29.52 39.41
N ASP A 14 18.64 -29.22 39.78
CA ASP A 14 17.71 -28.38 39.03
C ASP A 14 18.25 -26.94 38.97
N SER A 15 18.90 -26.59 37.87
CA SER A 15 19.10 -25.19 37.45
C SER A 15 19.63 -25.19 36.01
N ASP A 16 18.72 -25.04 35.02
CA ASP A 16 18.95 -24.36 33.72
C ASP A 16 17.93 -24.81 32.64
N GLU A 17 16.62 -24.74 32.92
CA GLU A 17 15.60 -24.81 31.86
C GLU A 17 14.55 -23.72 32.06
N SER A 18 14.88 -22.47 31.72
CA SER A 18 13.85 -21.43 31.50
C SER A 18 14.27 -20.25 30.62
N MET A 19 15.25 -20.40 29.71
CA MET A 19 15.81 -19.26 28.96
C MET A 19 15.78 -19.43 27.43
N ALA A 20 14.81 -20.16 26.87
CA ALA A 20 14.77 -20.40 25.42
C ALA A 20 13.37 -20.34 24.80
N GLU A 21 12.56 -19.31 25.09
CA GLU A 21 11.37 -18.99 24.27
C GLU A 21 11.15 -17.48 23.99
N ASP A 22 12.12 -16.59 24.25
CA ASP A 22 11.94 -15.12 24.09
C ASP A 22 12.77 -14.50 22.94
N GLU A 23 13.18 -15.26 21.92
CA GLU A 23 14.05 -14.76 20.84
C GLU A 23 13.33 -14.29 19.55
N ASP A 24 11.99 -14.25 19.47
CA ASP A 24 11.31 -13.84 18.21
C ASP A 24 10.11 -12.89 18.37
N GLU A 25 9.94 -12.23 19.52
CA GLU A 25 9.09 -11.03 19.62
C GLU A 25 9.92 -9.76 19.41
N LEU A 26 10.59 -9.68 18.25
CA LEU A 26 11.09 -8.42 17.70
C LEU A 26 9.92 -7.45 17.62
N ALA A 27 9.81 -6.54 18.59
CA ALA A 27 8.77 -5.53 18.71
C ALA A 27 8.62 -4.78 17.37
N THR A 28 7.70 -5.25 16.53
CA THR A 28 7.45 -4.65 15.25
C THR A 28 6.78 -3.31 15.48
N LEU A 29 7.45 -2.23 15.06
CA LEU A 29 6.94 -0.87 15.25
C LEU A 29 5.50 -0.76 14.76
N ALA A 30 4.65 -0.26 15.64
CA ALA A 30 3.26 -0.01 15.31
C ALA A 30 3.20 1.17 14.32
N PRO A 31 2.65 0.97 13.10
CA PRO A 31 2.54 2.03 12.12
C PRO A 31 1.53 3.08 12.61
N SER A 32 1.73 4.33 12.19
CA SER A 32 0.68 5.35 12.26
C SER A 32 -0.26 5.24 11.06
N ILE A 33 -1.56 5.30 11.31
CA ILE A 33 -2.58 5.06 10.30
C ILE A 33 -3.48 6.28 10.14
N GLY A 34 -3.64 6.77 8.90
CA GLY A 34 -4.62 7.79 8.54
C GLY A 34 -5.81 7.19 7.79
N TRP A 35 -7.01 7.69 8.06
CA TRP A 35 -8.25 7.31 7.38
C TRP A 35 -8.94 8.56 6.84
N ALA A 36 -9.40 8.53 5.59
CA ALA A 36 -10.16 9.64 5.04
C ALA A 36 -10.95 9.23 3.78
N ASN A 37 -12.25 9.51 3.80
CA ASN A 37 -13.05 9.54 2.58
C ASN A 37 -12.74 10.84 1.81
N VAL A 38 -12.29 10.71 0.57
CA VAL A 38 -11.90 11.85 -0.27
C VAL A 38 -12.97 12.24 -1.30
N GLY A 39 -14.16 11.65 -1.22
CA GLY A 39 -15.34 12.02 -2.01
C GLY A 39 -15.10 12.00 -3.52
N LYS A 40 -14.25 11.09 -4.01
CA LYS A 40 -13.79 11.02 -5.41
C LYS A 40 -13.09 12.30 -5.89
N SER A 41 -12.76 13.24 -5.01
CA SER A 41 -12.12 14.51 -5.35
C SER A 41 -10.62 14.30 -5.57
N ALA A 42 -10.15 14.62 -6.77
CA ALA A 42 -8.71 14.59 -7.06
C ALA A 42 -7.92 15.47 -6.10
N SER A 43 -8.44 16.66 -5.79
CA SER A 43 -7.78 17.64 -4.92
C SER A 43 -7.70 17.16 -3.48
N ALA A 44 -8.81 16.65 -2.94
CA ALA A 44 -8.84 16.10 -1.59
C ALA A 44 -7.90 14.89 -1.47
N HIS A 45 -7.92 14.00 -2.48
CA HIS A 45 -7.04 12.83 -2.52
C HIS A 45 -5.55 13.21 -2.59
N MET A 46 -5.18 14.20 -3.40
CA MET A 46 -3.81 14.71 -3.44
C MET A 46 -3.38 15.34 -2.11
N THR A 47 -4.28 16.12 -1.52
CA THR A 47 -4.05 16.78 -0.23
C THR A 47 -3.82 15.76 0.86
N LEU A 48 -4.66 14.73 0.95
CA LEU A 48 -4.51 13.61 1.89
C LEU A 48 -3.10 13.02 1.83
N LEU A 49 -2.62 12.67 0.63
CA LEU A 49 -1.29 12.06 0.49
C LEU A 49 -0.16 13.03 0.87
N ALA A 50 -0.31 14.31 0.55
CA ALA A 50 0.71 15.32 0.84
C ALA A 50 0.78 15.65 2.35
N THR A 51 -0.36 15.91 2.98
CA THR A 51 -0.43 16.20 4.42
C THR A 51 -0.02 14.98 5.24
N SER A 52 -0.43 13.78 4.84
CA SER A 52 0.00 12.53 5.48
C SER A 52 1.51 12.33 5.40
N PHE A 53 2.15 12.67 4.27
CA PHE A 53 3.62 12.60 4.15
C PHE A 53 4.32 13.57 5.10
N ILE A 54 3.81 14.80 5.23
CA ILE A 54 4.33 15.82 6.15
C ILE A 54 4.16 15.38 7.60
N GLN A 55 3.03 14.76 7.93
CA GLN A 55 2.69 14.24 9.26
C GLN A 55 3.29 12.85 9.54
N GLU A 56 4.12 12.35 8.62
CA GLU A 56 4.83 11.08 8.72
C GLU A 56 3.94 9.86 8.95
N LEU A 57 2.74 9.84 8.37
CA LEU A 57 1.87 8.69 8.45
C LEU A 57 2.45 7.51 7.65
N ASP A 58 2.38 6.32 8.25
CA ASP A 58 2.96 5.10 7.68
C ASP A 58 1.98 4.40 6.73
N VAL A 59 0.70 4.41 7.09
CA VAL A 59 -0.40 3.79 6.36
C VAL A 59 -1.49 4.83 6.14
N ILE A 60 -2.03 4.94 4.92
CA ILE A 60 -3.18 5.79 4.60
C ILE A 60 -4.27 4.93 3.98
N CYS A 61 -5.41 4.84 4.63
CA CYS A 61 -6.61 4.17 4.18
C CYS A 61 -7.57 5.22 3.59
N ALA A 62 -7.56 5.34 2.26
CA ALA A 62 -8.44 6.27 1.54
C ALA A 62 -9.73 5.56 1.10
N GLN A 63 -10.89 6.18 1.36
CA GLN A 63 -12.19 5.78 0.82
C GLN A 63 -12.62 6.73 -0.30
N GLU A 64 -13.42 6.21 -1.22
CA GLU A 64 -13.80 6.89 -2.47
C GLU A 64 -12.62 7.56 -3.20
N PRO A 65 -11.53 6.85 -3.51
CA PRO A 65 -10.38 7.44 -4.18
C PRO A 65 -10.79 8.00 -5.55
N TRP A 66 -10.22 9.15 -5.91
CA TRP A 66 -10.31 9.63 -7.30
C TRP A 66 -9.66 8.62 -8.25
N THR A 67 -10.38 8.25 -9.31
CA THR A 67 -9.90 7.35 -10.36
C THR A 67 -10.23 7.90 -11.74
N SER A 68 -9.43 7.57 -12.75
CA SER A 68 -9.75 7.81 -14.17
C SER A 68 -9.52 6.57 -15.04
N THR A 69 -9.74 6.72 -16.35
CA THR A 69 -9.46 5.68 -17.36
C THR A 69 -8.02 5.17 -17.30
N ASN A 70 -7.79 4.01 -17.91
CA ASN A 70 -6.49 3.31 -17.93
C ASN A 70 -5.98 2.99 -16.53
N SER A 71 -6.92 2.59 -15.66
CA SER A 71 -6.68 2.30 -14.25
C SER A 71 -5.91 3.41 -13.53
N ARG A 72 -6.14 4.71 -13.79
CA ARG A 72 -5.34 5.79 -13.16
C ARG A 72 -5.94 6.24 -11.83
N THR A 73 -5.08 6.62 -10.88
CA THR A 73 -5.45 7.18 -9.57
C THR A 73 -4.43 8.24 -9.13
N GLN A 74 -4.65 8.88 -7.97
CA GLN A 74 -3.66 9.75 -7.37
C GLN A 74 -2.51 8.95 -6.75
N ASN A 75 -1.29 9.42 -7.01
CA ASN A 75 -0.06 8.85 -6.50
C ASN A 75 0.77 9.94 -5.82
N HIS A 76 1.62 9.50 -4.88
CA HIS A 76 2.57 10.35 -4.18
C HIS A 76 3.96 9.66 -4.17
N PRO A 77 5.07 10.38 -4.43
CA PRO A 77 6.40 9.76 -4.49
C PRO A 77 6.84 9.08 -3.18
N GLY A 78 6.25 9.50 -2.06
CA GLY A 78 6.46 8.96 -0.72
C GLY A 78 5.70 7.68 -0.39
N TYR A 79 4.79 7.19 -1.24
CA TYR A 79 3.95 6.04 -0.93
C TYR A 79 3.90 5.01 -2.06
N ASP A 80 3.77 3.73 -1.69
CA ASP A 80 3.30 2.65 -2.56
C ASP A 80 1.77 2.55 -2.46
N CYS A 81 1.09 2.24 -3.57
CA CYS A 81 -0.37 2.17 -3.63
C CYS A 81 -0.83 0.72 -3.78
N TYR A 82 -1.81 0.34 -2.95
CA TYR A 82 -2.47 -0.95 -2.92
C TYR A 82 -3.95 -0.75 -3.25
N SER A 83 -4.50 -1.65 -4.07
CA SER A 83 -5.87 -1.58 -4.56
C SER A 83 -6.51 -2.96 -4.48
N PRO A 84 -7.80 -3.06 -4.11
CA PRO A 84 -8.51 -4.33 -4.12
C PRO A 84 -8.79 -4.85 -5.54
N VAL A 85 -8.79 -3.96 -6.53
CA VAL A 85 -9.04 -4.27 -7.95
C VAL A 85 -7.77 -4.05 -8.77
N ASP A 86 -7.46 -4.97 -9.68
CA ASP A 86 -6.26 -4.93 -10.52
C ASP A 86 -6.37 -3.99 -11.72
N SER A 87 -7.58 -3.83 -12.27
CA SER A 87 -7.82 -2.89 -13.36
C SER A 87 -9.28 -2.40 -13.39
N TRP A 88 -9.49 -1.18 -13.89
CA TRP A 88 -10.81 -0.61 -14.16
C TRP A 88 -10.85 0.03 -15.56
N ILE A 89 -10.30 -0.70 -16.53
CA ILE A 89 -10.30 -0.31 -17.94
C ILE A 89 -11.61 -0.76 -18.56
N TYR A 90 -12.51 0.19 -18.75
CA TYR A 90 -13.82 -0.05 -19.37
C TYR A 90 -14.17 1.11 -20.29
N ASP A 91 -14.86 0.79 -21.38
CA ASP A 91 -15.22 1.74 -22.44
C ASP A 91 -16.38 2.64 -22.02
N THR A 92 -17.28 2.17 -21.16
CA THR A 92 -18.43 2.96 -20.71
C THR A 92 -18.22 3.54 -19.31
N PRO A 93 -18.74 4.75 -19.02
CA PRO A 93 -18.72 5.32 -17.68
C PRO A 93 -19.40 4.43 -16.63
N LYS A 94 -20.47 3.72 -17.00
CA LYS A 94 -21.25 2.85 -16.10
C LYS A 94 -20.43 1.64 -15.67
N ASP A 95 -19.81 0.95 -16.62
CA ASP A 95 -19.02 -0.24 -16.32
C ASP A 95 -17.78 0.13 -15.51
N ARG A 96 -17.14 1.26 -15.85
CA ARG A 96 -16.05 1.81 -15.05
C ARG A 96 -16.48 2.14 -13.63
N GLU A 97 -17.65 2.76 -13.44
CA GLU A 97 -18.19 3.04 -12.11
C GLU A 97 -18.45 1.77 -11.32
N SER A 98 -18.84 0.66 -11.97
CA SER A 98 -19.08 -0.64 -11.32
C SER A 98 -17.80 -1.40 -10.97
N ALA A 99 -16.70 -1.17 -11.70
CA ALA A 99 -15.46 -1.89 -11.54
C ALA A 99 -14.38 -1.14 -10.73
N ARG A 100 -14.42 0.20 -10.70
CA ARG A 100 -13.40 0.97 -10.01
C ARG A 100 -13.37 0.67 -8.49
N PRO A 101 -12.18 0.69 -7.87
CA PRO A 101 -12.04 0.55 -6.43
C PRO A 101 -12.74 1.70 -5.70
N ARG A 102 -13.33 1.39 -4.55
CA ARG A 102 -13.89 2.37 -3.61
C ARG A 102 -13.04 2.55 -2.36
N VAL A 103 -11.96 1.76 -2.24
CA VAL A 103 -10.90 1.94 -1.24
C VAL A 103 -9.52 1.78 -1.88
N MET A 104 -8.53 2.50 -1.34
CA MET A 104 -7.11 2.30 -1.64
C MET A 104 -6.29 2.46 -0.36
N THR A 105 -5.20 1.71 -0.24
CA THR A 105 -4.27 1.81 0.89
C THR A 105 -2.90 2.25 0.39
N TYR A 106 -2.32 3.26 1.03
CA TYR A 106 -1.00 3.79 0.69
C TYR A 106 -0.01 3.50 1.83
N ILE A 107 1.17 3.01 1.49
CA ILE A 107 2.20 2.59 2.45
C ILE A 107 3.46 3.42 2.27
N ARG A 108 3.98 4.00 3.36
CA ARG A 108 5.13 4.91 3.34
C ARG A 108 6.39 4.20 2.88
N LYS A 109 7.02 4.75 1.85
CA LYS A 109 8.28 4.25 1.29
C LYS A 109 9.45 4.60 2.18
N GLY A 110 10.32 3.62 2.42
CA GLY A 110 11.54 3.80 3.20
C GLY A 110 11.33 3.85 4.71
N ALA A 111 10.13 3.49 5.19
CA ALA A 111 9.80 3.42 6.62
C ALA A 111 10.09 2.04 7.26
N GLY A 112 10.73 1.10 6.54
CA GLY A 112 11.04 -0.24 7.08
C GLY A 112 9.81 -1.13 7.31
N LEU A 113 8.68 -0.82 6.66
CA LEU A 113 7.42 -1.54 6.85
C LEU A 113 7.40 -2.86 6.07
N ARG A 114 7.10 -3.96 6.75
CA ARG A 114 6.79 -5.26 6.13
C ARG A 114 5.32 -5.28 5.77
N VAL A 115 5.00 -5.36 4.47
CA VAL A 115 3.62 -5.28 3.99
C VAL A 115 3.21 -6.47 3.15
N GLN A 116 2.03 -7.01 3.46
CA GLN A 116 1.35 -8.03 2.66
C GLN A 116 -0.11 -7.62 2.41
N GLN A 117 -0.54 -7.60 1.15
CA GLN A 117 -1.95 -7.40 0.82
C GLN A 117 -2.70 -8.74 0.90
N ARG A 118 -3.90 -8.74 1.47
CA ARG A 118 -4.83 -9.88 1.43
C ARG A 118 -6.07 -9.52 0.60
N ARG A 119 -6.60 -10.51 -0.12
CA ARG A 119 -7.90 -10.42 -0.83
C ARG A 119 -8.74 -11.66 -0.52
N PRO A 120 -9.20 -11.81 0.75
CA PRO A 120 -9.96 -12.99 1.16
C PRO A 120 -11.29 -13.11 0.41
N ILE A 121 -11.84 -11.97 -0.02
CA ILE A 121 -13.01 -11.90 -0.87
C ILE A 121 -12.72 -10.95 -2.05
N HIS A 122 -13.39 -11.18 -3.17
CA HIS A 122 -13.34 -10.26 -4.29
C HIS A 122 -14.34 -9.12 -4.06
N SER A 123 -13.86 -8.03 -3.46
CA SER A 123 -14.66 -6.83 -3.21
C SER A 123 -13.84 -5.58 -3.52
N ARG A 124 -14.43 -4.64 -4.26
CA ARG A 124 -13.82 -3.33 -4.55
C ARG A 124 -13.90 -2.35 -3.37
N ASP A 125 -14.59 -2.75 -2.31
CA ASP A 125 -15.00 -1.94 -1.16
C ASP A 125 -14.19 -2.25 0.10
N LEU A 126 -13.42 -3.33 0.04
CA LEU A 126 -12.69 -3.90 1.18
C LEU A 126 -11.26 -4.19 0.73
N LEU A 127 -10.30 -3.64 1.46
CA LEU A 127 -8.88 -3.88 1.20
C LEU A 127 -8.16 -4.19 2.51
N TRP A 128 -7.66 -5.43 2.61
CA TRP A 128 -6.81 -5.87 3.71
C TRP A 128 -5.33 -5.66 3.38
N THR A 129 -4.61 -5.11 4.34
CA THR A 129 -3.14 -5.06 4.36
C THR A 129 -2.62 -5.44 5.73
N ASP A 130 -1.69 -6.39 5.79
CA ASP A 130 -0.87 -6.63 6.97
C ASP A 130 0.33 -5.72 6.92
N VAL A 131 0.51 -4.94 7.96
CA VAL A 131 1.66 -4.05 8.10
C VAL A 131 2.33 -4.37 9.42
N ASN A 132 3.56 -4.87 9.37
CA ASN A 132 4.33 -5.19 10.58
C ASN A 132 3.62 -6.18 11.53
N GLY A 133 2.81 -7.08 10.98
CA GLY A 133 2.03 -8.07 11.74
C GLY A 133 0.67 -7.56 12.25
N ILE A 134 0.31 -6.30 11.96
CA ILE A 134 -1.00 -5.73 12.26
C ILE A 134 -1.89 -5.85 11.03
N ALA A 135 -3.04 -6.49 11.19
CA ALA A 135 -4.03 -6.65 10.11
C ALA A 135 -4.89 -5.38 10.03
N ILE A 136 -4.91 -4.70 8.88
CA ILE A 136 -5.63 -3.45 8.66
C ILE A 136 -6.64 -3.63 7.53
N LEU A 137 -7.93 -3.47 7.82
CA LEU A 137 -9.01 -3.45 6.85
C LEU A 137 -9.46 -2.01 6.59
N ASN A 138 -9.26 -1.56 5.34
CA ASN A 138 -9.89 -0.35 4.82
C ASN A 138 -11.24 -0.73 4.18
N ALA A 139 -12.34 -0.18 4.71
CA ALA A 139 -13.70 -0.43 4.26
C ALA A 139 -14.39 0.84 3.77
N TYR A 140 -15.15 0.73 2.70
CA TYR A 140 -16.13 1.74 2.30
C TYR A 140 -17.47 1.06 2.04
N ARG A 141 -18.47 1.38 2.86
CA ARG A 141 -19.85 0.98 2.61
C ARG A 141 -20.58 2.08 1.87
N GLN A 142 -21.05 1.78 0.66
CA GLN A 142 -22.04 2.64 0.02
C GLN A 142 -23.33 2.64 0.85
N PRO A 143 -23.98 3.80 1.03
CA PRO A 143 -25.25 3.87 1.73
C PRO A 143 -26.23 2.81 1.23
N THR A 144 -26.92 2.14 2.15
CA THR A 144 -27.95 1.11 1.89
C THR A 144 -27.48 -0.22 1.30
N THR A 145 -26.19 -0.43 1.03
CA THR A 145 -25.70 -1.72 0.52
C THR A 145 -25.31 -2.67 1.68
N PRO A 146 -25.65 -3.97 1.61
CA PRO A 146 -25.45 -4.89 2.73
C PRO A 146 -24.04 -5.52 2.78
N GLU A 147 -23.33 -5.63 1.65
CA GLU A 147 -22.21 -6.57 1.47
C GLU A 147 -21.02 -6.29 2.39
N VAL A 148 -20.70 -5.01 2.61
CA VAL A 148 -19.59 -4.61 3.50
C VAL A 148 -19.91 -4.93 4.95
N LEU A 149 -21.15 -4.68 5.40
CA LEU A 149 -21.55 -5.02 6.76
C LEU A 149 -21.71 -6.53 6.92
N ASP A 150 -22.27 -7.23 5.93
CA ASP A 150 -22.34 -8.69 5.96
C ASP A 150 -20.96 -9.31 6.11
N TYR A 151 -19.95 -8.78 5.42
CA TYR A 151 -18.58 -9.22 5.62
C TYR A 151 -18.08 -8.88 7.04
N VAL A 152 -18.16 -7.61 7.44
CA VAL A 152 -17.57 -7.14 8.71
C VAL A 152 -18.22 -7.80 9.92
N THR A 153 -19.56 -7.91 9.97
CA THR A 153 -20.27 -8.45 11.13
C THR A 153 -20.11 -9.97 11.30
N HIS A 154 -19.56 -10.67 10.30
CA HIS A 154 -19.21 -12.09 10.38
C HIS A 154 -17.69 -12.32 10.47
N LEU A 155 -16.88 -11.26 10.57
CA LEU A 155 -15.45 -11.40 10.79
C LEU A 155 -15.17 -11.98 12.17
N THR A 156 -14.30 -12.99 12.20
CA THR A 156 -13.52 -13.34 13.40
C THR A 156 -12.15 -12.67 13.30
N PRO A 157 -11.92 -11.54 13.99
CA PRO A 157 -10.69 -10.76 13.85
C PRO A 157 -9.48 -11.53 14.37
N SER A 158 -8.34 -11.42 13.68
CA SER A 158 -7.07 -11.91 14.23
C SER A 158 -6.61 -11.02 15.40
N PRO A 159 -5.70 -11.49 16.27
CA PRO A 159 -4.98 -10.58 17.17
C PRO A 159 -4.31 -9.44 16.39
N LYS A 160 -4.18 -8.27 17.01
CA LYS A 160 -3.58 -7.06 16.42
C LYS A 160 -4.28 -6.64 15.11
N CYS A 161 -5.57 -6.36 15.21
CA CYS A 161 -6.45 -6.03 14.08
C CYS A 161 -7.03 -4.61 14.19
N LEU A 162 -7.12 -3.94 13.04
CA LEU A 162 -7.77 -2.66 12.83
C LEU A 162 -8.78 -2.79 11.70
N VAL A 163 -10.00 -2.34 11.94
CA VAL A 163 -11.06 -2.26 10.92
C VAL A 163 -11.55 -0.82 10.89
N GLY A 164 -11.47 -0.16 9.74
CA GLY A 164 -11.88 1.23 9.65
C GLY A 164 -12.22 1.74 8.26
N GLY A 165 -12.87 2.90 8.25
CA GLY A 165 -13.28 3.61 7.04
C GLY A 165 -14.71 4.14 7.16
N ASP A 166 -15.36 4.40 6.03
CA ASP A 166 -16.70 4.99 5.99
C ASP A 166 -17.76 3.88 5.94
N PHE A 167 -18.51 3.74 7.03
CA PHE A 167 -19.53 2.69 7.19
C PHE A 167 -20.93 3.14 6.82
N ASN A 168 -21.18 4.45 6.73
CA ASN A 168 -22.52 5.02 6.51
C ASN A 168 -23.59 4.38 7.44
N ALA A 169 -23.24 4.09 8.69
CA ALA A 169 -24.07 3.36 9.66
C ALA A 169 -24.22 4.18 10.95
N TRP A 170 -25.39 4.19 11.58
CA TRP A 170 -25.70 5.06 12.73
C TRP A 170 -26.06 4.25 13.96
N HIS A 171 -25.50 4.58 15.12
CA HIS A 171 -25.73 3.89 16.39
C HIS A 171 -25.23 4.73 17.57
N ASP A 172 -25.93 4.60 18.70
CA ASP A 172 -25.65 5.33 19.95
C ASP A 172 -24.21 5.12 20.48
N MET A 173 -23.63 3.93 20.25
CA MET A 173 -22.25 3.58 20.63
C MET A 173 -21.20 4.58 20.14
N PHE A 174 -21.37 5.12 18.92
CA PHE A 174 -20.39 6.02 18.30
C PHE A 174 -20.92 7.45 18.11
N GLU A 175 -22.24 7.66 18.09
CA GLU A 175 -22.89 8.97 18.08
C GLU A 175 -23.99 8.99 19.15
N PRO A 176 -23.67 9.34 20.42
CA PRO A 176 -24.63 9.27 21.52
C PRO A 176 -25.90 10.09 21.25
N GLY A 177 -27.06 9.48 21.50
CA GLY A 177 -28.37 10.06 21.26
C GLY A 177 -28.89 9.93 19.82
N VAL A 178 -28.10 9.40 18.88
CA VAL A 178 -28.57 9.15 17.51
C VAL A 178 -29.54 7.97 17.48
N ARG A 179 -30.56 8.05 16.62
CA ARG A 179 -31.37 6.87 16.30
C ARG A 179 -30.55 5.88 15.49
N SER A 180 -30.43 4.65 15.98
CA SER A 180 -29.79 3.56 15.24
C SER A 180 -30.48 3.34 13.90
N THR A 181 -29.72 3.44 12.80
CA THR A 181 -30.18 3.22 11.43
C THR A 181 -29.07 2.60 10.59
N HIS A 182 -29.41 2.18 9.37
CA HIS A 182 -28.44 1.64 8.40
C HIS A 182 -27.59 0.47 8.94
N ARG A 183 -28.20 -0.35 9.82
CA ARG A 183 -27.59 -1.51 10.48
C ARG A 183 -26.44 -1.17 11.45
N GLY A 184 -26.40 0.04 12.01
CA GLY A 184 -25.43 0.38 13.04
C GLY A 184 -25.51 -0.51 14.29
N ALA A 185 -26.71 -1.01 14.64
CA ALA A 185 -26.87 -1.98 15.72
C ALA A 185 -26.17 -3.33 15.46
N ASP A 186 -26.10 -3.79 14.21
CA ASP A 186 -25.38 -5.03 13.88
C ASP A 186 -23.87 -4.83 14.01
N LEU A 187 -23.37 -3.67 13.57
CA LEU A 187 -21.96 -3.31 13.69
C LEU A 187 -21.53 -3.14 15.15
N ALA A 188 -22.38 -2.50 15.97
CA ALA A 188 -22.16 -2.35 17.40
C ALA A 188 -22.16 -3.71 18.12
N ARG A 189 -23.10 -4.60 17.79
CA ARG A 189 -23.13 -5.97 18.32
C ARG A 189 -21.85 -6.72 17.97
N TRP A 190 -21.44 -6.70 16.70
CA TRP A 190 -20.20 -7.33 16.25
C TRP A 190 -18.97 -6.80 16.99
N SER A 191 -18.88 -5.48 17.17
CA SER A 191 -17.80 -4.81 17.91
C SER A 191 -17.67 -5.37 19.33
N SER A 192 -18.78 -5.45 20.08
CA SER A 192 -18.81 -5.98 21.44
C SER A 192 -18.53 -7.50 21.51
N GLU A 193 -19.10 -8.28 20.60
CA GLU A 193 -18.95 -9.75 20.60
C GLU A 193 -17.56 -10.22 20.14
N SER A 194 -16.88 -9.42 19.32
CA SER A 194 -15.58 -9.77 18.71
C SER A 194 -14.38 -9.11 19.37
N ASN A 195 -14.59 -8.42 20.51
CA ASN A 195 -13.55 -7.61 21.19
C ASN A 195 -12.87 -6.60 20.25
N MET A 196 -13.65 -6.02 19.33
CA MET A 196 -13.21 -4.99 18.39
C MET A 196 -13.79 -3.67 18.84
N ASP A 197 -13.20 -3.08 19.87
CA ASP A 197 -13.70 -1.86 20.50
C ASP A 197 -13.74 -0.72 19.50
N PHE A 198 -14.79 0.11 19.55
CA PHE A 198 -14.78 1.40 18.88
C PHE A 198 -13.70 2.27 19.52
N ILE A 199 -12.72 2.70 18.72
CA ILE A 199 -11.54 3.44 19.22
C ILE A 199 -11.56 4.92 18.85
N GLY A 200 -12.65 5.42 18.27
CA GLY A 200 -12.86 6.86 18.03
C GLY A 200 -13.45 7.57 19.26
N THR A 201 -13.47 8.90 19.23
CA THR A 201 -14.20 9.69 20.23
C THR A 201 -15.71 9.63 19.97
N PRO A 202 -16.55 9.10 20.87
CA PRO A 202 -17.99 9.07 20.66
C PRO A 202 -18.58 10.49 20.50
N GLY A 203 -19.42 10.67 19.49
CA GLY A 203 -20.07 11.94 19.18
C GLY A 203 -19.18 12.99 18.53
N GLU A 204 -17.89 12.71 18.26
CA GLU A 204 -17.03 13.62 17.50
C GLU A 204 -17.34 13.50 16.00
N PRO A 205 -17.89 14.55 15.34
CA PRO A 205 -18.31 14.45 13.95
C PRO A 205 -17.15 14.15 13.01
N THR A 206 -17.36 13.19 12.12
CA THR A 206 -16.39 12.84 11.05
C THR A 206 -16.84 13.35 9.69
N HIS A 207 -18.07 13.84 9.59
CA HIS A 207 -18.66 14.40 8.37
C HIS A 207 -19.22 15.79 8.63
N ASN A 208 -19.14 16.69 7.63
CA ASN A 208 -19.59 18.09 7.74
C ASN A 208 -21.09 18.25 8.06
N ALA A 209 -21.90 17.19 7.91
CA ALA A 209 -23.31 17.19 8.35
C ALA A 209 -23.49 16.97 9.87
N GLY A 210 -22.39 16.81 10.63
CA GLY A 210 -22.43 16.62 12.08
C GLY A 210 -22.53 15.16 12.53
N HIS A 211 -22.43 14.19 11.61
CA HIS A 211 -22.54 12.76 11.91
C HIS A 211 -21.19 12.07 12.06
N VAL A 212 -21.20 10.94 12.77
CA VAL A 212 -20.07 10.03 12.97
C VAL A 212 -20.22 8.84 12.02
N LEU A 213 -19.70 8.96 10.81
CA LEU A 213 -19.85 7.95 9.73
C LEU A 213 -18.57 7.13 9.50
N ASP A 214 -17.42 7.77 9.76
CA ASP A 214 -16.11 7.17 9.62
C ASP A 214 -15.74 6.51 10.94
N LEU A 215 -15.81 5.18 10.97
CA LEU A 215 -15.65 4.40 12.19
C LEU A 215 -14.34 3.64 12.17
N THR A 216 -13.72 3.49 13.34
CA THR A 216 -12.51 2.68 13.52
C THR A 216 -12.68 1.79 14.73
N PHE A 217 -12.34 0.51 14.56
CA PHE A 217 -12.45 -0.53 15.57
C PHE A 217 -11.11 -1.26 15.71
N SER A 218 -10.75 -1.66 16.93
CA SER A 218 -9.53 -2.43 17.18
C SER A 218 -9.63 -3.36 18.37
N ASN A 219 -8.89 -4.45 18.32
CA ASN A 219 -8.60 -5.31 19.46
C ASN A 219 -7.18 -5.09 20.03
N ILE A 220 -6.49 -4.02 19.61
CA ILE A 220 -5.19 -3.62 20.15
C ILE A 220 -5.46 -2.75 21.39
N PRO A 221 -4.98 -3.15 22.59
CA PRO A 221 -5.16 -2.35 23.80
C PRO A 221 -4.63 -0.92 23.61
N PHE A 222 -5.33 0.08 24.14
CA PHE A 222 -4.94 1.50 24.07
C PHE A 222 -4.83 2.11 22.66
N ALA A 223 -5.25 1.40 21.61
CA ALA A 223 -5.43 2.02 20.30
C ALA A 223 -6.49 3.13 20.41
N SER A 224 -6.21 4.28 19.81
CA SER A 224 -7.14 5.40 19.78
C SER A 224 -7.08 6.12 18.45
N THR A 225 -8.22 6.61 18.00
CA THR A 225 -8.38 7.36 16.77
C THR A 225 -8.94 8.74 17.09
N ILE A 226 -8.28 9.77 16.57
CA ILE A 226 -8.70 11.16 16.74
C ILE A 226 -8.97 11.82 15.39
N VAL A 227 -9.87 12.80 15.39
CA VAL A 227 -10.07 13.68 14.23
C VAL A 227 -8.94 14.71 14.16
N ARG A 228 -8.22 14.74 13.03
CA ARG A 228 -7.11 15.67 12.75
C ARG A 228 -7.57 16.81 11.86
N LYS A 229 -8.13 17.84 12.48
CA LYS A 229 -8.64 19.05 11.80
C LYS A 229 -7.56 19.78 11.00
N ASP A 230 -6.30 19.71 11.42
CA ASP A 230 -5.14 20.29 10.72
C ASP A 230 -4.75 19.52 9.45
N MET A 231 -5.27 18.30 9.26
CA MET A 231 -5.07 17.49 8.06
C MET A 231 -6.23 17.56 7.08
N HIS A 232 -7.27 18.36 7.37
CA HIS A 232 -8.49 18.41 6.57
C HIS A 232 -8.21 18.65 5.08
N THR A 233 -8.79 17.81 4.23
CA THR A 233 -8.46 17.71 2.79
C THR A 233 -9.30 18.63 1.89
N GLY A 234 -10.34 19.22 2.47
CA GLY A 234 -11.39 19.92 1.73
C GLY A 234 -12.49 18.98 1.22
N SER A 235 -12.46 17.70 1.61
CA SER A 235 -13.62 16.83 1.51
C SER A 235 -14.73 17.27 2.48
N ASP A 236 -15.90 16.68 2.34
CA ASP A 236 -16.98 16.69 3.31
C ASP A 236 -16.72 15.80 4.54
N HIS A 237 -15.76 14.87 4.45
CA HIS A 237 -15.26 14.07 5.56
C HIS A 237 -13.98 14.65 6.18
N GLU A 238 -13.84 14.44 7.48
CA GLU A 238 -12.65 14.70 8.26
C GLU A 238 -11.55 13.66 8.00
N THR A 239 -10.32 13.99 8.37
CA THR A 239 -9.22 13.02 8.38
C THR A 239 -9.01 12.48 9.78
N LEU A 240 -9.04 11.16 9.94
CA LEU A 240 -8.86 10.48 11.21
C LEU A 240 -7.45 9.91 11.28
N VAL A 241 -6.83 9.92 12.46
CA VAL A 241 -5.52 9.28 12.69
C VAL A 241 -5.59 8.35 13.88
N THR A 242 -5.25 7.08 13.64
CA THR A 242 -5.11 6.07 14.67
C THR A 242 -3.68 6.05 15.19
N SER A 243 -3.54 6.14 16.50
CA SER A 243 -2.31 5.92 17.25
C SER A 243 -2.37 4.58 17.96
N LEU A 244 -1.29 3.81 17.85
CA LEU A 244 -1.13 2.51 18.51
C LEU A 244 -0.07 2.63 19.62
N PRO A 245 -0.19 1.87 20.73
CA PRO A 245 0.86 1.80 21.73
C PRO A 245 2.15 1.22 21.13
N ASN A 246 3.30 1.48 21.77
CA ASN A 246 4.64 1.05 21.33
C ASN A 246 5.16 1.72 20.03
N ARG A 247 5.00 3.04 19.94
CA ARG A 247 5.77 3.87 19.00
C ARG A 247 7.24 3.93 19.45
N GLY A 248 8.00 2.89 19.15
CA GLY A 248 9.47 2.88 19.28
C GLY A 248 10.16 3.33 17.99
N VAL A 249 11.47 3.57 18.06
CA VAL A 249 12.33 3.59 16.88
C VAL A 249 13.02 2.23 16.82
N GLN A 250 12.70 1.43 15.81
CA GLN A 250 13.56 0.35 15.35
C GLN A 250 13.74 0.47 13.85
N THR A 251 15.00 0.51 13.47
CA THR A 251 15.50 0.26 12.12
C THR A 251 15.28 -1.22 11.79
N LEU A 252 14.04 -1.63 11.50
CA LEU A 252 13.80 -2.86 10.75
C LEU A 252 14.21 -2.60 9.29
N GLU A 253 15.53 -2.58 9.07
CA GLU A 253 16.16 -2.37 7.78
C GLU A 253 16.08 -3.67 6.96
N GLN A 254 14.88 -3.99 6.44
CA GLN A 254 14.77 -4.95 5.35
C GLN A 254 15.01 -4.21 4.03
N HIS A 255 16.27 -3.88 3.74
CA HIS A 255 16.65 -3.32 2.44
C HIS A 255 17.09 -4.41 1.48
N HIS A 256 16.63 -4.30 0.23
CA HIS A 256 17.31 -4.95 -0.87
C HIS A 256 18.62 -4.23 -1.11
N TYR A 257 19.71 -4.95 -1.33
CA TYR A 257 20.97 -4.35 -1.73
C TYR A 257 20.97 -4.17 -3.25
N ARG A 258 21.26 -2.95 -3.70
CA ARG A 258 21.55 -2.67 -5.10
C ARG A 258 23.05 -2.52 -5.25
N ILE A 259 23.62 -3.27 -6.18
CA ILE A 259 25.03 -3.13 -6.56
C ILE A 259 25.10 -2.09 -7.68
N PRO A 260 25.71 -0.91 -7.45
CA PRO A 260 25.96 0.04 -8.52
C PRO A 260 26.85 -0.59 -9.59
N GLU A 261 26.67 -0.18 -10.84
CA GLU A 261 27.46 -0.71 -11.97
C GLU A 261 28.97 -0.54 -11.74
N SER A 262 29.38 0.57 -11.11
CA SER A 262 30.76 0.85 -10.70
C SER A 262 31.32 -0.06 -9.59
N GLN A 263 30.49 -0.86 -8.93
CA GLN A 263 30.91 -1.80 -7.88
C GLN A 263 30.77 -3.26 -8.32
N LEU A 264 30.37 -3.53 -9.57
CA LEU A 264 30.23 -4.89 -10.08
C LEU A 264 31.54 -5.68 -10.08
N GLY A 265 32.68 -5.02 -10.39
CA GLY A 265 34.00 -5.65 -10.32
C GLY A 265 34.33 -6.11 -8.89
N LYS A 266 34.20 -5.21 -7.91
CA LYS A 266 34.38 -5.51 -6.48
C LYS A 266 33.46 -6.65 -6.01
N PHE A 267 32.21 -6.67 -6.47
CA PHE A 267 31.29 -7.75 -6.15
C PHE A 267 31.77 -9.09 -6.71
N ALA A 268 32.18 -9.12 -7.98
CA ALA A 268 32.69 -10.32 -8.63
C ALA A 268 33.94 -10.86 -7.91
N ASP A 269 34.87 -9.99 -7.52
CA ASP A 269 36.09 -10.39 -6.78
C ASP A 269 35.76 -11.01 -5.42
N LEU A 270 34.80 -10.43 -4.67
CA LEU A 270 34.36 -10.95 -3.38
C LEU A 270 33.68 -12.32 -3.51
N VAL A 271 32.85 -12.51 -4.55
CA VAL A 271 32.22 -13.81 -4.82
C VAL A 271 33.28 -14.83 -5.22
N HIS A 272 34.23 -14.46 -6.08
CA HIS A 272 35.31 -15.35 -6.50
C HIS A 272 36.17 -15.80 -5.31
N LEU A 273 36.53 -14.87 -4.43
CA LEU A 273 37.27 -15.17 -3.20
C LEU A 273 36.49 -16.12 -2.30
N GLY A 274 35.20 -15.86 -2.06
CA GLY A 274 34.37 -16.72 -1.21
C GLY A 274 34.16 -18.11 -1.80
N VAL A 275 33.90 -18.21 -3.11
CA VAL A 275 33.70 -19.50 -3.80
C VAL A 275 34.98 -20.35 -3.81
N SER A 276 36.16 -19.72 -3.86
CA SER A 276 37.43 -20.46 -3.79
C SER A 276 37.64 -21.21 -2.47
N GLY A 277 36.92 -20.81 -1.40
CA GLY A 277 36.94 -21.47 -0.10
C GLY A 277 35.83 -22.53 0.09
N LEU A 278 35.01 -22.79 -0.92
CA LEU A 278 33.93 -23.78 -0.81
C LEU A 278 34.44 -25.22 -0.98
N PRO A 279 33.81 -26.19 -0.28
CA PRO A 279 34.08 -27.61 -0.51
C PRO A 279 33.80 -28.00 -1.97
N ASP A 280 34.52 -28.98 -2.49
CA ASP A 280 34.27 -29.47 -3.85
C ASP A 280 32.92 -30.19 -3.92
N ALA A 281 32.00 -29.60 -4.69
CA ALA A 281 30.63 -30.06 -4.84
C ALA A 281 30.50 -31.49 -5.37
N ARG A 282 31.56 -32.04 -5.99
CA ARG A 282 31.58 -33.42 -6.50
C ARG A 282 31.60 -34.49 -5.40
N HIS A 283 31.92 -34.12 -4.16
CA HIS A 283 31.98 -35.03 -3.02
C HIS A 283 30.73 -34.99 -2.12
N LEU A 284 29.73 -34.20 -2.49
CA LEU A 284 28.45 -34.14 -1.77
C LEU A 284 27.62 -35.38 -2.13
N SER A 285 27.34 -36.23 -1.14
CA SER A 285 26.66 -37.52 -1.34
C SER A 285 25.36 -37.68 -0.55
N ASP A 286 25.09 -36.78 0.39
CA ASP A 286 23.90 -36.77 1.24
C ASP A 286 23.14 -35.43 1.20
N ALA A 287 21.89 -35.45 1.64
CA ALA A 287 21.03 -34.27 1.65
C ALA A 287 21.55 -33.18 2.61
N GLU A 288 22.19 -33.59 3.70
CA GLU A 288 22.74 -32.67 4.70
C GLU A 288 23.93 -31.89 4.16
N GLY A 289 24.88 -32.56 3.49
CA GLY A 289 26.01 -31.91 2.84
C GLY A 289 25.58 -30.94 1.75
N ILE A 290 24.52 -31.27 1.00
CA ILE A 290 23.95 -30.36 -0.01
C ILE A 290 23.36 -29.11 0.65
N GLU A 291 22.57 -29.25 1.71
CA GLU A 291 21.97 -28.08 2.38
C GLU A 291 23.05 -27.22 3.05
N HIS A 292 24.05 -27.83 3.69
CA HIS A 292 25.18 -27.10 4.26
C HIS A 292 25.95 -26.32 3.18
N PHE A 293 26.22 -26.92 2.02
CA PHE A 293 26.85 -26.24 0.89
C PHE A 293 26.02 -25.05 0.40
N VAL A 294 24.70 -25.22 0.28
CA VAL A 294 23.78 -24.13 -0.13
C VAL A 294 23.80 -23.00 0.88
N GLN A 295 23.84 -23.29 2.18
CA GLN A 295 23.95 -22.29 3.24
C GLN A 295 25.26 -21.49 3.14
N LEU A 296 26.40 -22.18 2.96
CA LEU A 296 27.71 -21.53 2.78
C LEU A 296 27.74 -20.64 1.54
N PHE A 297 27.27 -21.15 0.41
CA PHE A 297 27.22 -20.38 -0.84
C PHE A 297 26.29 -19.15 -0.72
N THR A 298 25.14 -19.31 -0.07
CA THR A 298 24.19 -18.21 0.17
C THR A 298 24.80 -17.15 1.09
N SER A 299 25.55 -17.56 2.13
CA SER A 299 26.27 -16.66 3.03
C SER A 299 27.36 -15.86 2.31
N ILE A 300 28.12 -16.49 1.42
CA ILE A 300 29.11 -15.81 0.57
C ILE A 300 28.44 -14.73 -0.28
N LEU A 301 27.34 -15.07 -0.95
CA LEU A 301 26.59 -14.09 -1.76
C LEU A 301 26.05 -12.96 -0.90
N ASP A 302 25.47 -13.25 0.27
CA ASP A 302 24.94 -12.23 1.17
C ASP A 302 26.05 -11.28 1.64
N SER A 303 27.20 -11.81 2.06
CA SER A 303 28.36 -11.01 2.48
C SER A 303 28.92 -10.14 1.34
N ALA A 304 29.06 -10.70 0.14
CA ALA A 304 29.52 -9.96 -1.03
C ALA A 304 28.54 -8.84 -1.43
N ILE A 305 27.23 -9.14 -1.39
CA ILE A 305 26.15 -8.17 -1.67
C ILE A 305 26.15 -7.05 -0.62
N ARG A 306 26.34 -7.37 0.67
CA ARG A 306 26.40 -6.38 1.76
C ARG A 306 27.63 -5.47 1.66
N THR A 307 28.74 -5.99 1.15
CA THR A 307 30.04 -5.30 1.08
C THR A 307 30.21 -4.44 -0.18
N ALA A 308 29.69 -4.90 -1.32
CA ALA A 308 29.77 -4.18 -2.60
C ALA A 308 28.48 -3.40 -2.92
N GLY A 309 27.36 -3.85 -2.40
CA GLY A 309 26.06 -3.21 -2.57
C GLY A 309 25.86 -2.03 -1.65
N LYS A 310 24.90 -1.18 -2.02
CA LYS A 310 24.32 -0.18 -1.13
C LYS A 310 22.89 -0.60 -0.80
N PRO A 311 22.40 -0.35 0.42
CA PRO A 311 20.99 -0.44 0.73
C PRO A 311 20.18 0.35 -0.31
N ASP A 312 19.33 -0.33 -1.08
CA ASP A 312 18.37 0.30 -1.99
C ASP A 312 17.23 0.86 -1.15
N ARG A 313 17.54 2.00 -0.53
CA ARG A 313 16.55 2.81 0.17
C ARG A 313 15.72 3.47 -0.91
N GLY A 314 14.59 2.87 -1.26
CA GLY A 314 13.49 3.60 -1.88
C GLY A 314 13.00 4.67 -0.89
N ARG A 315 13.77 5.74 -0.70
CA ARG A 315 13.39 6.83 0.20
C ARG A 315 12.18 7.48 -0.42
N GLY A 316 11.04 7.40 0.27
CA GLY A 316 9.91 8.24 -0.05
C GLY A 316 10.37 9.70 -0.07
N ARG A 317 9.98 10.44 -1.11
CA ARG A 317 10.29 11.87 -1.21
C ARG A 317 9.01 12.68 -1.17
N ALA A 318 9.12 13.93 -0.71
CA ALA A 318 8.05 14.89 -0.79
C ALA A 318 7.57 15.05 -2.24
N ALA A 319 6.27 15.33 -2.42
CA ALA A 319 5.71 15.64 -3.72
C ALA A 319 6.22 17.00 -4.21
N PRO A 320 6.93 17.07 -5.36
CA PRO A 320 7.41 18.36 -5.89
C PRO A 320 6.29 19.33 -6.28
N TRP A 321 5.09 18.80 -6.53
CA TRP A 321 3.90 19.59 -6.84
C TRP A 321 3.19 20.15 -5.61
N TRP A 322 3.57 19.77 -4.39
CA TRP A 322 3.05 20.35 -3.15
C TRP A 322 3.88 21.57 -2.76
N THR A 323 3.66 22.66 -3.49
CA THR A 323 4.43 23.91 -3.38
C THR A 323 4.09 24.71 -2.12
N GLN A 324 4.86 25.75 -1.82
CA GLN A 324 4.54 26.69 -0.75
C GLN A 324 3.16 27.34 -0.96
N GLU A 325 2.81 27.70 -2.21
CA GLU A 325 1.48 28.21 -2.58
C GLU A 325 0.36 27.22 -2.19
N CYS A 326 0.57 25.91 -2.35
CA CYS A 326 -0.39 24.90 -1.91
C CYS A 326 -0.51 24.84 -0.38
N GLN A 327 0.61 24.94 0.34
CA GLN A 327 0.63 24.93 1.81
C GLN A 327 -0.04 26.16 2.41
N ASP A 328 0.18 27.33 1.81
CA ASP A 328 -0.42 28.59 2.26
C ASP A 328 -1.93 28.59 1.99
N ALA A 329 -2.36 28.13 0.81
CA ALA A 329 -3.77 27.97 0.50
C ALA A 329 -4.46 26.91 1.40
N HIS A 330 -3.75 25.84 1.77
CA HIS A 330 -4.25 24.86 2.73
C HIS A 330 -4.44 25.49 4.11
N ARG A 331 -3.48 26.31 4.56
CA ARG A 331 -3.55 27.04 5.84
C ARG A 331 -4.71 28.04 5.87
N GLU A 332 -4.94 28.76 4.78
CA GLU A 332 -6.08 29.67 4.61
C GLU A 332 -7.41 28.92 4.66
N HIS A 333 -7.51 27.79 3.94
CA HIS A 333 -8.65 26.89 4.02
C HIS A 333 -8.91 26.41 5.46
N LEU A 334 -7.88 26.01 6.19
CA LEU A 334 -8.02 25.60 7.60
C LEU A 334 -8.44 26.76 8.51
N ALA A 335 -7.95 27.97 8.26
CA ALA A 335 -8.35 29.17 9.00
C ALA A 335 -9.83 29.50 8.76
N ALA A 336 -10.29 29.45 7.51
CA ALA A 336 -11.69 29.70 7.15
C ALA A 336 -12.65 28.66 7.76
N ARG A 337 -12.22 27.40 7.90
CA ARG A 337 -13.01 26.38 8.61
C ARG A 337 -13.21 26.67 10.10
N LYS A 338 -12.29 27.39 10.74
CA LYS A 338 -12.46 27.76 12.16
C LYS A 338 -13.56 28.81 12.35
N THR A 339 -13.82 29.63 11.33
CA THR A 339 -14.83 30.68 11.36
C THR A 339 -16.17 30.23 10.78
N HIS A 340 -16.17 29.32 9.80
CA HIS A 340 -17.36 28.80 9.15
C HIS A 340 -17.52 27.30 9.43
N GLN A 341 -18.54 26.93 10.20
CA GLN A 341 -18.82 25.53 10.61
C GLN A 341 -19.49 24.68 9.51
N THR A 342 -19.79 25.22 8.33
CA THR A 342 -20.57 24.51 7.29
C THR A 342 -20.00 24.65 5.88
N ALA A 343 -19.97 23.52 5.16
CA ALA A 343 -19.85 23.34 3.71
C ALA A 343 -18.67 24.00 2.96
N SER A 344 -18.47 23.59 1.71
CA SER A 344 -17.38 24.02 0.82
C SER A 344 -17.34 25.55 0.68
N THR A 345 -16.36 26.16 1.35
CA THR A 345 -16.15 27.61 1.36
C THR A 345 -15.46 28.07 0.06
N PRO A 346 -15.53 29.37 -0.31
CA PRO A 346 -14.72 29.92 -1.40
C PRO A 346 -13.24 29.58 -1.27
N GLU A 347 -12.70 29.59 -0.05
CA GLU A 347 -11.31 29.24 0.27
C GLU A 347 -11.04 27.76 -0.01
N THR A 348 -11.99 26.87 0.30
CA THR A 348 -11.87 25.44 -0.07
C THR A 348 -11.74 25.27 -1.58
N ARG A 349 -12.54 26.01 -2.36
CA ARG A 349 -12.53 25.94 -3.83
C ARG A 349 -11.24 26.52 -4.41
N GLU A 350 -10.76 27.64 -3.88
CA GLU A 350 -9.51 28.25 -4.32
C GLU A 350 -8.31 27.37 -3.96
N PHE A 351 -8.28 26.82 -2.74
CA PHE A 351 -7.30 25.81 -2.32
C PHE A 351 -7.25 24.63 -3.30
N HIS A 352 -8.39 24.00 -3.59
CA HIS A 352 -8.46 22.88 -4.55
C HIS A 352 -8.05 23.28 -5.97
N LYS A 353 -8.29 24.51 -6.39
CA LYS A 353 -7.83 25.04 -7.68
C LYS A 353 -6.31 25.22 -7.70
N ILE A 354 -5.72 25.76 -6.63
CA ILE A 354 -4.27 25.92 -6.48
C ILE A 354 -3.56 24.57 -6.54
N VAL A 355 -4.02 23.56 -5.78
CA VAL A 355 -3.42 22.20 -5.81
C VAL A 355 -3.47 21.59 -7.21
N ARG A 356 -4.62 21.70 -7.91
CA ARG A 356 -4.75 21.21 -9.30
C ARG A 356 -3.83 21.95 -10.26
N LYS A 357 -3.73 23.27 -10.13
CA LYS A 357 -2.86 24.12 -10.96
C LYS A 357 -1.40 23.73 -10.75
N ALA A 358 -0.95 23.60 -9.51
CA ALA A 358 0.42 23.23 -9.17
C ALA A 358 0.80 21.85 -9.72
N LYS A 359 -0.06 20.83 -9.55
CA LYS A 359 0.22 19.51 -10.12
C LYS A 359 0.21 19.48 -11.63
N LYS A 360 -0.70 20.21 -12.28
CA LYS A 360 -0.72 20.35 -13.74
C LYS A 360 0.55 21.04 -14.25
N ALA A 361 0.99 22.11 -13.59
CA ALA A 361 2.22 22.82 -13.92
C ALA A 361 3.43 21.90 -13.79
N TYR A 362 3.57 21.19 -12.67
CA TYR A 362 4.63 20.20 -12.48
C TYR A 362 4.72 19.18 -13.63
N TRP A 363 3.59 18.59 -14.03
CA TRP A 363 3.60 17.63 -15.14
C TRP A 363 3.91 18.28 -16.49
N LYS A 364 3.40 19.49 -16.73
CA LYS A 364 3.72 20.27 -17.92
C LYS A 364 5.23 20.53 -18.02
N ASP A 365 5.86 20.90 -16.92
CA ASP A 365 7.29 21.21 -16.86
C ASP A 365 8.14 19.94 -17.06
N ILE A 366 7.73 18.81 -16.49
CA ILE A 366 8.39 17.52 -16.70
C ILE A 366 8.33 17.10 -18.17
N ILE A 367 7.18 17.26 -18.83
CA ILE A 367 7.01 16.90 -20.26
C ILE A 367 7.81 17.85 -21.15
N ASN A 368 7.74 19.16 -20.91
CA ASN A 368 8.45 20.16 -21.69
C ASN A 368 9.98 20.11 -21.47
N GLY A 369 10.42 19.58 -20.33
CA GLY A 369 11.81 19.46 -19.95
C GLY A 369 12.52 18.22 -20.49
N VAL A 370 11.86 17.36 -21.28
CA VAL A 370 12.48 16.18 -21.89
C VAL A 370 13.50 16.60 -22.94
N LYS A 371 14.78 16.26 -22.73
CA LYS A 371 15.88 16.62 -23.64
C LYS A 371 16.58 15.42 -24.28
N ASP A 372 16.53 14.27 -23.62
CA ASP A 372 17.22 13.06 -24.07
C ASP A 372 16.31 11.81 -23.92
N ASP A 373 16.78 10.69 -24.49
CA ASP A 373 16.07 9.41 -24.40
C ASP A 373 15.89 8.97 -22.95
N LYS A 374 16.81 9.30 -22.04
CA LYS A 374 16.72 8.94 -20.62
C LYS A 374 15.56 9.65 -19.93
N ASP A 375 15.35 10.93 -20.21
CA ASP A 375 14.23 11.71 -19.71
C ASP A 375 12.92 11.27 -20.37
N LEU A 376 12.96 10.93 -21.66
CA LEU A 376 11.84 10.32 -22.35
C LEU A 376 11.47 8.97 -21.72
N TYR A 377 12.43 8.12 -21.38
CA TYR A 377 12.19 6.86 -20.66
C TYR A 377 11.64 7.09 -19.26
N LYS A 378 12.02 8.16 -18.55
CA LYS A 378 11.36 8.51 -17.28
C LYS A 378 9.88 8.80 -17.54
N VAL A 379 9.55 9.65 -18.50
CA VAL A 379 8.16 10.02 -18.84
C VAL A 379 7.35 8.83 -19.39
N ILE A 380 7.96 7.98 -20.24
CA ILE A 380 7.34 6.77 -20.78
C ILE A 380 7.17 5.71 -19.71
N ASN A 381 8.13 5.54 -18.79
CA ASN A 381 7.93 4.67 -17.63
C ASN A 381 6.70 5.13 -16.84
N TRP A 382 6.48 6.44 -16.67
CA TRP A 382 5.24 6.94 -16.09
C TRP A 382 3.98 6.67 -16.94
N HIS A 383 4.08 6.68 -18.27
CA HIS A 383 2.94 6.40 -19.17
C HIS A 383 2.61 4.90 -19.27
N LYS A 384 3.63 4.03 -19.26
CA LYS A 384 3.52 2.56 -19.31
C LYS A 384 3.24 1.95 -17.94
N LEU A 385 3.54 2.68 -16.87
CA LEU A 385 2.94 2.48 -15.56
C LEU A 385 1.48 2.96 -15.61
N GLY A 386 0.62 2.18 -16.28
CA GLY A 386 -0.68 1.90 -15.69
C GLY A 386 -0.44 1.56 -14.21
N THR A 387 -1.32 2.04 -13.33
CA THR A 387 -1.10 2.13 -11.88
C THR A 387 -0.06 1.16 -11.33
N ASN A 388 0.95 1.71 -10.65
CA ASN A 388 1.92 0.99 -9.81
C ASN A 388 1.22 0.31 -8.61
N LEU A 389 0.13 -0.41 -8.85
CA LEU A 389 -0.55 -1.23 -7.87
C LEU A 389 0.40 -2.36 -7.53
N LYS A 390 0.68 -2.51 -6.25
CA LYS A 390 1.35 -3.70 -5.76
C LYS A 390 0.35 -4.86 -5.85
N ALA A 391 0.72 -5.92 -6.56
CA ALA A 391 -0.08 -7.14 -6.64
C ALA A 391 0.03 -7.94 -5.32
N PRO A 392 -1.03 -8.67 -4.91
CA PRO A 392 -0.94 -9.58 -3.77
C PRO A 392 0.00 -10.76 -4.07
N PRO A 393 0.58 -11.42 -3.04
CA PRO A 393 1.31 -12.67 -3.22
C PRO A 393 0.41 -13.79 -3.78
N TRP A 394 1.01 -14.77 -4.46
CA TRP A 394 0.29 -15.89 -5.09
C TRP A 394 -0.19 -16.90 -4.03
N TRP A 395 -1.49 -17.25 -4.02
CA TRP A 395 -2.06 -18.32 -3.19
C TRP A 395 -2.28 -19.58 -4.03
N SER A 396 -1.70 -20.71 -3.61
CA SER A 396 -2.02 -22.05 -4.13
C SER A 396 -2.49 -22.93 -2.98
N MET A 397 -3.76 -23.33 -3.01
CA MET A 397 -4.39 -24.43 -2.26
C MET A 397 -3.93 -24.65 -0.81
N GLY A 398 -4.46 -23.85 0.12
CA GLY A 398 -4.76 -24.33 1.48
C GLY A 398 -3.62 -24.49 2.50
N ILE A 399 -2.39 -24.04 2.22
CA ILE A 399 -1.29 -24.05 3.21
C ILE A 399 -0.86 -22.61 3.53
N PRO A 400 -0.72 -22.22 4.81
CA PRO A 400 -0.10 -20.95 5.16
C PRO A 400 1.35 -20.96 4.66
N SER A 401 1.75 -19.95 3.89
CA SER A 401 3.11 -19.81 3.37
C SER A 401 4.10 -19.42 4.48
N LYS A 402 4.31 -20.30 5.47
CA LYS A 402 5.52 -20.25 6.32
C LYS A 402 6.69 -21.02 5.70
N ALA A 403 6.46 -21.79 4.63
CA ALA A 403 7.46 -22.71 4.06
C ALA A 403 8.00 -22.37 2.65
N LEU A 404 7.80 -21.17 2.12
CA LEU A 404 8.31 -20.82 0.77
C LEU A 404 9.05 -19.47 0.71
N TRP A 405 10.02 -19.28 1.59
CA TRP A 405 11.04 -18.22 1.46
C TRP A 405 12.21 -18.64 0.54
N ARG A 406 11.98 -19.54 -0.42
CA ARG A 406 12.95 -19.87 -1.48
C ARG A 406 12.31 -19.81 -2.87
N ARG A 407 12.69 -18.75 -3.60
CA ARG A 407 12.72 -18.59 -5.08
C ARG A 407 11.40 -18.36 -5.85
N PRO A 408 11.05 -17.10 -6.19
CA PRO A 408 10.03 -16.79 -7.19
C PRO A 408 10.63 -16.55 -8.60
N LYS A 409 11.38 -17.50 -9.17
CA LYS A 409 11.96 -17.34 -10.54
C LYS A 409 11.86 -18.55 -11.49
N LEU A 410 11.08 -19.58 -11.19
CA LEU A 410 11.01 -20.77 -12.06
C LEU A 410 9.70 -20.97 -12.84
N CYS A 411 8.63 -20.19 -12.59
CA CYS A 411 7.38 -20.36 -13.35
C CYS A 411 7.23 -19.45 -14.59
N GLY A 412 8.15 -18.52 -14.84
CA GLY A 412 8.12 -17.64 -16.02
C GLY A 412 8.63 -18.27 -17.33
N ARG A 413 9.37 -19.39 -17.25
CA ARG A 413 10.02 -19.98 -18.44
C ARG A 413 9.11 -20.87 -19.29
N ARG A 414 7.93 -21.27 -18.81
CA ARG A 414 6.99 -22.10 -19.59
C ARG A 414 5.94 -21.31 -20.38
N PHE A 415 5.77 -20.02 -20.09
CA PHE A 415 4.92 -19.11 -20.89
C PHE A 415 5.68 -18.38 -22.00
N LEU A 416 7.02 -18.29 -21.91
CA LEU A 416 7.86 -17.61 -22.90
C LEU A 416 8.23 -18.49 -24.11
N THR A 417 7.95 -19.79 -24.08
CA THR A 417 8.18 -20.70 -25.22
C THR A 417 7.00 -20.76 -26.20
N ASP A 418 5.78 -20.46 -25.76
CA ASP A 418 4.60 -20.47 -26.66
C ASP A 418 4.29 -19.10 -27.30
N SER A 419 4.98 -18.03 -26.87
CA SER A 419 4.89 -16.71 -27.51
C SER A 419 6.03 -16.42 -28.51
N ALA A 420 7.01 -17.33 -28.62
CA ALA A 420 8.20 -17.14 -29.45
C ALA A 420 8.05 -17.59 -30.92
N GLN A 421 6.85 -18.01 -31.35
CA GLN A 421 6.56 -18.32 -32.76
C GLN A 421 5.83 -17.21 -33.52
N ALA A 422 5.55 -16.04 -32.91
CA ALA A 422 4.75 -14.99 -33.56
C ALA A 422 5.45 -13.64 -33.83
N MET A 423 6.78 -13.53 -33.69
CA MET A 423 7.49 -12.28 -34.02
C MET A 423 8.80 -12.53 -34.78
N THR A 424 8.68 -12.77 -36.08
CA THR A 424 9.75 -12.48 -37.04
C THR A 424 9.34 -11.25 -37.86
N TRP A 425 9.83 -10.07 -37.47
CA TRP A 425 9.80 -8.90 -38.35
C TRP A 425 11.20 -8.33 -38.51
N ARG A 426 11.57 -8.19 -39.78
CA ARG A 426 12.89 -7.86 -40.32
C ARG A 426 13.34 -6.45 -39.88
N LYS A 427 14.65 -6.31 -39.71
CA LYS A 427 15.35 -5.03 -39.54
C LYS A 427 15.18 -4.17 -40.80
N THR A 428 14.61 -2.98 -40.68
CA THR A 428 14.84 -1.85 -41.59
C THR A 428 15.00 -0.54 -40.79
N PRO A 429 15.89 0.38 -41.19
CA PRO A 429 16.13 1.63 -40.48
C PRO A 429 15.01 2.65 -40.75
N TRP A 430 14.66 3.44 -39.74
CA TRP A 430 13.62 4.46 -39.77
C TRP A 430 14.10 5.75 -40.47
N SER A 431 13.29 6.30 -41.38
CA SER A 431 13.43 7.66 -41.92
C SER A 431 12.19 8.49 -41.55
N PRO A 432 12.34 9.76 -41.14
CA PRO A 432 11.25 10.55 -40.57
C PRO A 432 10.40 11.18 -41.68
N GLY A 433 9.15 10.74 -41.81
CA GLY A 433 8.20 11.43 -42.69
C GLY A 433 7.05 10.58 -43.20
N THR A 434 6.19 10.04 -42.33
CA THR A 434 4.79 9.75 -42.70
C THR A 434 3.94 9.63 -41.44
N ALA A 435 3.42 10.76 -40.98
CA ALA A 435 2.25 10.77 -40.10
C ALA A 435 1.01 10.73 -40.99
N LEU A 436 0.21 9.68 -40.87
CA LEU A 436 -1.25 9.58 -41.09
C LEU A 436 -1.61 8.14 -41.51
N ALA A 437 -2.75 7.68 -40.99
CA ALA A 437 -3.49 6.46 -41.35
C ALA A 437 -3.13 5.17 -40.58
N HIS A 438 -3.89 4.88 -39.51
CA HIS A 438 -4.94 3.83 -39.49
C HIS A 438 -5.38 3.50 -38.05
N CYS A 439 -6.57 3.98 -37.67
CA CYS A 439 -7.44 3.33 -36.68
C CYS A 439 -8.53 2.60 -37.47
N PRO A 440 -8.71 1.28 -37.34
CA PRO A 440 -9.81 0.58 -37.99
C PRO A 440 -11.03 0.56 -37.08
N GLY A 441 -12.18 1.02 -37.60
CA GLY A 441 -13.48 0.80 -36.97
C GLY A 441 -14.35 2.05 -36.87
N GLN A 442 -14.79 2.60 -37.99
CA GLN A 442 -16.03 3.39 -38.10
C GLN A 442 -16.38 3.55 -39.59
N THR A 443 -17.54 3.03 -40.01
CA THR A 443 -18.06 3.17 -41.38
C THR A 443 -18.66 4.57 -41.59
N PRO A 444 -18.51 5.20 -42.76
CA PRO A 444 -18.88 6.61 -42.97
C PRO A 444 -20.26 6.74 -43.61
N SER A 445 -21.27 7.09 -42.82
CA SER A 445 -22.54 7.57 -43.35
C SER A 445 -23.24 8.49 -42.34
N GLN A 446 -22.70 9.70 -42.16
CA GLN A 446 -23.44 10.93 -41.79
C GLN A 446 -22.46 12.09 -41.53
N TRP A 447 -21.86 12.61 -42.61
CA TRP A 447 -21.23 13.94 -42.59
C TRP A 447 -21.63 14.69 -43.86
N ARG A 448 -22.86 15.22 -43.88
CA ARG A 448 -23.25 16.35 -44.74
C ARG A 448 -24.22 17.24 -44.00
N ARG A 449 -23.67 18.31 -43.42
CA ARG A 449 -24.17 19.69 -43.36
C ARG A 449 -23.63 20.32 -42.09
N LEU A 450 -22.64 21.20 -42.25
CA LEU A 450 -22.54 22.51 -41.60
C LEU A 450 -21.14 23.07 -41.91
N LYS A 451 -21.01 23.73 -43.07
CA LYS A 451 -20.27 24.98 -43.26
C LYS A 451 -20.38 25.45 -44.72
N GLY A 452 -20.69 26.74 -44.85
CA GLY A 452 -20.98 27.46 -46.09
C GLY A 452 -22.39 28.04 -45.98
N THR A 453 -22.61 29.34 -45.76
CA THR A 453 -21.87 30.47 -46.35
C THR A 453 -22.11 31.78 -45.60
N ARG A 454 -21.05 32.59 -45.58
CA ARG A 454 -20.96 34.05 -45.36
C ARG A 454 -21.25 34.60 -43.96
#